data_AF-I0H2H4-F1
#
_entry.id   AF-I0H2H4-F1
#
_cell.length_a   1.000
_cell.length_b   1.000
_cell.length_c   1.000
_cell.angle_alpha   90.00
_cell.angle_beta   90.00
_cell.angle_gamma   90.00
#
_symmetry.space_group_name_H-M   'P 1'
#
loop_
_entity.id
_entity.type
_entity.pdbx_description
1 polymer ?
#
loop_
_entity_poly.entity_id
_entity_poly.type
_entity_poly.pdbx_seq_one_letter_code
_entity_poly.pdbx_strand_id
1 'polypeptide(L)'
;MTREPLAALCARLYGTLTDEQPTMADDYTDLVLETVTDALYPHEVGAYPELLAAFVEAERIDLATVIAEYGPASSFRHVAWGDHPYQLVHSPAIVAVCERLSNVPMRFQALWDEQWESNAALEDLEGLWP
;
A
#
# COMPACT_ATOMS: atom_id res chain seq x y z
N MET A 1 -14.25 5.32 -8.66
CA MET A 1 -13.65 6.13 -7.59
C MET A 1 -12.48 6.90 -8.20
N THR A 2 -12.28 8.17 -7.83
CA THR A 2 -11.12 8.96 -8.32
C THR A 2 -9.93 8.78 -7.38
N ARG A 3 -8.71 9.06 -7.87
CA ARG A 3 -7.45 8.86 -7.13
C ARG A 3 -7.38 9.66 -5.82
N GLU A 4 -7.77 10.93 -5.84
CA GLU A 4 -7.70 11.83 -4.69
C GLU A 4 -8.53 11.35 -3.47
N PRO A 5 -9.81 10.94 -3.62
CA PRO A 5 -10.55 10.30 -2.52
C PRO A 5 -9.91 9.01 -1.99
N LEU A 6 -9.31 8.20 -2.87
CA LEU A 6 -8.62 6.98 -2.43
C LEU A 6 -7.34 7.32 -1.65
N ALA A 7 -6.54 8.28 -2.11
CA ALA A 7 -5.35 8.74 -1.40
C ALA A 7 -5.69 9.27 0.00
N ALA A 8 -6.74 10.10 0.10
CA ALA A 8 -7.22 10.61 1.38
C ALA A 8 -7.72 9.48 2.32
N LEU A 9 -8.39 8.47 1.75
CA LEU A 9 -8.83 7.30 2.50
C LEU A 9 -7.64 6.49 3.03
N CYS A 10 -6.67 6.17 2.16
CA CYS A 10 -5.46 5.44 2.52
C CYS A 10 -4.68 6.18 3.61
N ALA A 11 -4.47 7.49 3.48
CA ALA A 11 -3.80 8.29 4.49
C ALA A 11 -4.51 8.26 5.85
N ARG A 12 -5.85 8.36 5.83
CA ARG A 12 -6.67 8.26 7.05
C ARG A 12 -6.55 6.88 7.70
N LEU A 13 -6.64 5.81 6.93
CA LEU A 13 -6.56 4.43 7.44
C LEU A 13 -5.16 4.11 7.97
N TYR A 14 -4.11 4.52 7.25
CA TYR A 14 -2.72 4.42 7.68
C TYR A 14 -2.52 5.08 9.05
N GLY A 15 -3.01 6.31 9.24
CA GLY A 15 -2.94 7.02 10.52
C GLY A 15 -3.77 6.40 11.65
N THR A 16 -4.59 5.37 11.40
CA THR A 16 -5.24 4.58 12.47
C THR A 16 -4.40 3.39 12.93
N LEU A 17 -3.33 3.08 12.21
CA LEU A 17 -2.41 1.96 12.46
C LEU A 17 -1.13 2.42 13.15
N THR A 18 -0.78 3.69 13.00
CA THR A 18 0.42 4.30 13.57
C THR A 18 0.15 5.76 13.98
N ASP A 19 0.85 6.23 15.01
CA ASP A 19 0.89 7.65 15.37
C ASP A 19 1.79 8.47 14.41
N GLU A 20 2.44 7.79 13.46
CA GLU A 20 3.36 8.38 12.50
C GLU A 20 2.65 8.96 11.28
N GLN A 21 3.21 10.04 10.77
CA GLN A 21 2.78 10.59 9.49
C GLN A 21 3.50 9.86 8.35
N PRO A 22 2.79 9.50 7.27
CA PRO A 22 3.44 8.96 6.09
C PRO A 22 4.46 9.98 5.55
N THR A 23 5.60 9.47 5.08
CA THR A 23 6.67 10.32 4.51
C THR A 23 6.52 10.53 3.01
N MET A 24 5.77 9.66 2.33
CA MET A 24 5.51 9.75 0.89
C MET A 24 4.01 9.90 0.66
N ALA A 25 3.59 11.12 0.30
CA ALA A 25 2.26 11.43 -0.24
C ALA A 25 2.48 12.29 -1.50
N ASP A 26 3.19 11.70 -2.45
CA ASP A 26 3.76 12.33 -3.64
C ASP A 26 3.31 11.59 -4.91
N ASP A 27 3.87 11.99 -6.06
CA ASP A 27 3.57 11.41 -7.37
C ASP A 27 3.71 9.86 -7.39
N TYR A 28 4.62 9.29 -6.59
CA TYR A 28 4.76 7.84 -6.46
C TYR A 28 3.51 7.20 -5.84
N THR A 29 2.98 7.81 -4.77
CA THR A 29 1.72 7.35 -4.14
C THR A 29 0.56 7.39 -5.13
N ASP A 30 0.47 8.44 -5.94
CA ASP A 30 -0.59 8.57 -6.94
C ASP A 30 -0.50 7.51 -8.04
N LEU A 31 0.71 7.16 -8.48
CA LEU A 31 0.95 6.08 -9.46
C LEU A 31 0.58 4.71 -8.90
N VAL A 32 0.96 4.42 -7.65
CA VAL A 32 0.59 3.15 -7.00
C VAL A 32 -0.93 3.03 -6.89
N LEU A 33 -1.62 4.11 -6.53
CA LEU A 33 -3.08 4.10 -6.42
C LEU A 33 -3.79 4.00 -7.78
N GLU A 34 -3.14 4.37 -8.87
CA GLU A 34 -3.61 4.09 -10.23
C GLU A 34 -3.64 2.59 -10.50
N THR A 35 -2.53 1.88 -10.25
CA THR A 35 -2.45 0.42 -10.38
C THR A 35 -3.48 -0.30 -9.50
N VAL A 36 -3.66 0.16 -8.25
CA VAL A 36 -4.70 -0.35 -7.34
C VAL A 36 -6.10 -0.17 -7.93
N THR A 37 -6.38 1.00 -8.51
CA THR A 37 -7.70 1.31 -9.07
C THR A 37 -7.99 0.48 -10.31
N ASP A 38 -6.98 0.23 -11.17
CA ASP A 38 -7.11 -0.64 -12.35
C ASP A 38 -7.29 -2.12 -11.98
N ALA A 39 -6.78 -2.53 -10.82
CA ALA A 39 -6.98 -3.86 -10.29
C ALA A 39 -8.39 -4.11 -9.76
N LEU A 40 -9.20 -3.08 -9.54
CA LEU A 40 -10.58 -3.24 -9.07
C LEU A 40 -11.45 -3.94 -10.13
N TYR A 41 -12.26 -4.89 -9.67
CA TYR A 41 -13.37 -5.39 -10.47
C TYR A 41 -14.49 -4.34 -10.56
N PRO A 42 -15.29 -4.35 -11.64
CA PRO A 42 -16.36 -3.37 -11.82
C PRO A 42 -17.35 -3.28 -10.65
N HIS A 43 -17.60 -4.39 -9.95
CA HIS A 43 -18.51 -4.44 -8.80
C HIS A 43 -17.89 -3.90 -7.51
N GLU A 44 -16.56 -3.83 -7.41
CA GLU A 44 -15.85 -3.30 -6.24
C GLU A 44 -15.78 -1.77 -6.26
N VAL A 45 -15.75 -1.13 -7.44
CA VAL A 45 -15.47 0.31 -7.59
C VAL A 45 -16.31 1.22 -6.68
N GLY A 46 -17.57 0.87 -6.43
CA GLY A 46 -18.48 1.64 -5.57
C GLY A 46 -18.41 1.28 -4.08
N ALA A 47 -17.95 0.07 -3.74
CA ALA A 47 -17.88 -0.46 -2.38
C ALA A 47 -16.44 -0.54 -1.84
N TYR A 48 -15.46 -0.16 -2.65
CA TYR A 48 -14.05 -0.29 -2.32
C TYR A 48 -13.65 0.48 -1.05
N PRO A 49 -14.17 1.68 -0.77
CA PRO A 49 -13.89 2.34 0.51
C PRO A 49 -14.25 1.49 1.74
N GLU A 50 -15.40 0.83 1.70
CA GLU A 50 -15.87 -0.06 2.77
C GLU A 50 -15.06 -1.35 2.82
N LEU A 51 -14.73 -1.94 1.67
CA LEU A 51 -13.88 -3.13 1.58
C LEU A 51 -12.49 -2.86 2.16
N LEU A 52 -11.86 -1.75 1.79
CA LEU A 52 -10.55 -1.37 2.27
C LEU A 52 -10.55 -1.09 3.77
N ALA A 53 -11.58 -0.41 4.29
CA ALA A 53 -11.71 -0.19 5.72
C ALA A 53 -11.92 -1.51 6.50
N ALA A 54 -12.71 -2.44 5.94
CA ALA A 54 -12.90 -3.76 6.54
C ALA A 54 -11.62 -4.60 6.54
N PHE A 55 -10.85 -4.55 5.46
CA PHE A 55 -9.53 -5.20 5.38
C PHE A 55 -8.57 -4.63 6.42
N VAL A 56 -8.45 -3.30 6.53
CA VAL A 56 -7.57 -2.66 7.50
C VAL A 56 -7.95 -3.01 8.94
N GLU A 57 -9.24 -3.18 9.24
CA GLU A 57 -9.66 -3.64 10.57
C GLU A 57 -9.30 -5.10 10.81
N ALA A 58 -9.51 -5.98 9.81
CA ALA A 58 -9.20 -7.40 9.92
C ALA A 58 -7.70 -7.66 10.08
N GLU A 59 -6.88 -6.97 9.29
CA GLU A 59 -5.42 -7.11 9.24
C GLU A 59 -4.69 -6.05 10.06
N ARG A 60 -5.39 -5.42 11.01
CA ARG A 60 -4.88 -4.29 11.80
C ARG A 60 -3.54 -4.59 12.46
N ILE A 61 -3.40 -5.80 13.04
CA ILE A 61 -2.20 -6.20 13.77
C ILE A 61 -1.02 -6.33 12.81
N ASP A 62 -1.21 -7.04 11.70
CA ASP A 62 -0.13 -7.32 10.75
C ASP A 62 0.29 -6.05 10.01
N LEU A 63 -0.66 -5.20 9.59
CA LEU A 63 -0.35 -3.89 9.03
C LEU A 63 0.43 -3.01 10.02
N ALA A 64 -0.01 -2.95 11.29
CA ALA A 64 0.69 -2.15 12.30
C ALA A 64 2.10 -2.69 12.58
N THR A 65 2.29 -4.00 12.60
CA THR A 65 3.62 -4.63 12.77
C THR A 65 4.55 -4.29 11.61
N VAL A 66 4.11 -4.47 10.36
CA VAL A 66 4.92 -4.13 9.18
C VAL A 66 5.28 -2.65 9.16
N ILE A 67 4.31 -1.76 9.44
CA ILE A 67 4.55 -0.31 9.49
C ILE A 67 5.52 0.05 10.63
N ALA A 68 5.40 -0.55 11.81
CA ALA A 68 6.30 -0.27 12.93
C ALA A 68 7.74 -0.74 12.65
N GLU A 69 7.89 -1.89 11.99
CA GLU A 69 9.21 -2.49 11.74
C GLU A 69 9.93 -1.87 10.53
N TYR A 70 9.20 -1.52 9.47
CA TYR A 70 9.80 -1.07 8.20
C TYR A 70 9.34 0.31 7.75
N GLY A 71 8.41 0.94 8.44
CA GLY A 71 7.87 2.25 8.09
C GLY A 71 8.75 3.43 8.51
N PRO A 72 8.20 4.66 8.42
CA PRO A 72 8.95 5.90 8.55
C PRO A 72 9.77 6.10 9.82
N ALA A 73 9.32 5.65 11.00
CA ALA A 73 10.11 5.76 12.22
C ALA A 73 11.05 4.58 12.46
N SER A 74 11.01 3.53 11.63
CA SER A 74 11.83 2.34 11.84
C SER A 74 13.32 2.67 11.88
N SER A 75 14.08 1.82 12.58
CA SER A 75 15.55 1.86 12.51
C SER A 75 16.07 1.40 11.15
N PHE A 76 15.26 0.69 10.36
CA PHE A 76 15.61 0.20 9.03
C PHE A 76 15.49 1.26 7.93
N ARG A 77 14.80 2.38 8.19
CA ARG A 77 14.61 3.49 7.23
C ARG A 77 15.90 4.02 6.58
N HIS A 78 17.05 3.81 7.22
CA HIS A 78 18.37 4.30 6.77
C HIS A 78 19.36 3.18 6.42
N VAL A 79 18.98 1.90 6.56
CA VAL A 79 19.93 0.77 6.63
C VAL A 79 19.86 -0.17 5.42
N ALA A 80 18.79 -0.15 4.63
CA ALA A 80 18.69 -1.00 3.44
C ALA A 80 19.26 -0.31 2.19
N TRP A 81 19.98 -1.07 1.37
CA TRP A 81 20.93 -0.62 0.36
C TRP A 81 20.23 -0.01 -0.88
N GLY A 82 20.20 1.31 -1.01
CA GLY A 82 19.71 2.01 -2.21
C GLY A 82 19.02 3.34 -1.91
N ASP A 83 18.51 4.03 -2.94
CA ASP A 83 17.89 5.35 -2.76
C ASP A 83 16.57 5.27 -1.96
N HIS A 84 15.81 4.17 -1.99
CA HIS A 84 14.58 4.01 -1.19
C HIS A 84 14.14 2.54 -1.00
N PRO A 85 14.68 1.79 -0.04
CA PRO A 85 14.11 0.50 0.35
C PRO A 85 12.74 0.67 1.03
N TYR A 86 11.84 -0.30 0.88
CA TYR A 86 10.51 -0.31 1.52
C TYR A 86 9.61 0.90 1.17
N GLN A 87 9.77 1.49 -0.02
CA GLN A 87 9.00 2.65 -0.49
C GLN A 87 7.50 2.54 -0.24
N LEU A 88 6.94 1.35 -0.49
CA LEU A 88 5.52 1.11 -0.28
C LEU A 88 5.11 1.28 1.17
N VAL A 89 5.88 0.75 2.14
CA VAL A 89 5.56 0.82 3.59
C VAL A 89 5.60 2.27 4.11
N HIS A 90 6.40 3.11 3.46
CA HIS A 90 6.53 4.54 3.75
C HIS A 90 5.42 5.41 3.15
N SER A 91 4.61 4.84 2.25
CA SER A 91 3.47 5.47 1.60
C SER A 91 2.17 5.00 2.25
N PRO A 92 1.14 5.86 2.38
CA PRO A 92 -0.16 5.42 2.85
C PRO A 92 -0.82 4.45 1.86
N ALA A 93 -0.37 4.38 0.59
CA ALA A 93 -0.87 3.40 -0.37
C ALA A 93 -0.65 1.96 0.06
N ILE A 94 0.26 1.69 1.01
CA ILE A 94 0.52 0.35 1.55
C ILE A 94 -0.74 -0.43 1.91
N VAL A 95 -1.72 0.23 2.54
CA VAL A 95 -2.94 -0.44 3.01
C VAL A 95 -3.76 -0.98 1.83
N ALA A 96 -3.78 -0.27 0.71
CA ALA A 96 -4.48 -0.69 -0.50
C ALA A 96 -3.67 -1.73 -1.29
N VAL A 97 -2.34 -1.62 -1.29
CA VAL A 97 -1.48 -2.62 -1.93
C VAL A 97 -1.57 -3.97 -1.23
N CYS A 98 -1.44 -4.00 0.10
CA CYS A 98 -1.62 -5.22 0.89
C CYS A 98 -3.00 -5.86 0.68
N GLU A 99 -4.04 -5.03 0.59
CA GLU A 99 -5.40 -5.50 0.33
C GLU A 99 -5.52 -6.16 -1.06
N ARG A 100 -4.95 -5.54 -2.11
CA ARG A 100 -4.95 -6.10 -3.47
C ARG A 100 -4.09 -7.37 -3.57
N LEU A 101 -2.92 -7.40 -2.92
CA LEU A 101 -2.08 -8.60 -2.83
C LEU A 101 -2.80 -9.75 -2.13
N SER A 102 -3.58 -9.46 -1.09
CA SER A 102 -4.29 -10.50 -0.33
C SER A 102 -5.51 -11.06 -1.07
N ASN A 103 -6.25 -10.20 -1.78
CA ASN A 103 -7.55 -10.58 -2.36
C ASN A 103 -7.51 -10.88 -3.85
N VAL A 104 -6.62 -10.23 -4.61
CA VAL A 104 -6.51 -10.37 -6.07
C VAL A 104 -5.05 -10.45 -6.56
N PRO A 105 -4.18 -11.27 -5.95
CA PRO A 105 -2.72 -11.24 -6.16
C PRO A 105 -2.32 -11.35 -7.63
N MET A 106 -2.86 -12.35 -8.34
CA MET A 106 -2.50 -12.58 -9.75
C MET A 106 -2.88 -11.42 -10.67
N ARG A 107 -4.03 -10.78 -10.41
CA ARG A 107 -4.48 -9.63 -11.22
C ARG A 107 -3.66 -8.40 -10.90
N PHE A 108 -3.40 -8.16 -9.63
CA PHE A 108 -2.62 -7.01 -9.19
C PHE A 108 -1.17 -7.10 -9.69
N GLN A 109 -0.54 -8.28 -9.58
CA GLN A 109 0.81 -8.51 -10.08
C GLN A 109 0.91 -8.34 -11.60
N ALA A 110 -0.06 -8.87 -12.37
CA ALA A 110 -0.08 -8.68 -13.82
C ALA A 110 -0.17 -7.19 -14.22
N LEU A 111 -1.00 -6.41 -13.52
CA LEU A 111 -1.10 -4.96 -13.76
C LEU A 111 0.18 -4.23 -13.33
N TRP A 112 0.79 -4.65 -12.23
CA TRP A 112 2.06 -4.10 -11.78
C TRP A 112 3.16 -4.31 -12.83
N ASP A 113 3.30 -5.53 -13.34
CA ASP A 113 4.26 -5.89 -14.40
C ASP A 113 4.05 -5.07 -15.69
N GLU A 114 2.80 -4.73 -16.01
CA GLU A 114 2.46 -3.93 -17.18
C GLU A 114 2.77 -2.43 -16.99
N GLN A 115 2.61 -1.90 -15.77
CA GLN A 115 2.66 -0.47 -15.48
C GLN A 115 4.01 0.01 -14.95
N TRP A 116 4.82 -0.88 -14.37
CA TRP A 116 6.07 -0.53 -13.69
C TRP A 116 7.28 -1.20 -14.34
N GLU A 117 8.39 -0.45 -14.44
CA GLU A 117 9.65 -0.99 -14.98
C GLU A 117 10.36 -1.95 -14.01
N SER A 118 9.97 -1.96 -12.74
CA SER A 118 10.59 -2.75 -11.68
C SER A 118 9.56 -3.28 -10.69
N ASN A 119 9.73 -4.54 -10.31
CA ASN A 119 8.93 -5.22 -9.29
C ASN A 119 9.54 -5.17 -7.89
N ALA A 120 10.75 -4.60 -7.75
CA ALA A 120 11.50 -4.66 -6.49
C ALA A 120 10.68 -4.16 -5.29
N ALA A 121 9.93 -3.07 -5.44
CA ALA A 121 9.10 -2.55 -4.36
C ALA A 121 7.96 -3.50 -3.96
N LEU A 122 7.37 -4.20 -4.93
CA LEU A 122 6.31 -5.17 -4.69
C LEU A 122 6.87 -6.46 -4.08
N GLU A 123 7.99 -6.96 -4.60
CA GLU A 123 8.70 -8.14 -4.09
C GLU A 123 9.20 -7.93 -2.65
N ASP A 124 9.72 -6.74 -2.36
CA ASP A 124 10.11 -6.36 -0.99
C ASP A 124 8.90 -6.46 -0.07
N LEU A 125 7.75 -5.92 -0.47
CA LEU A 125 6.53 -5.97 0.33
C LEU A 125 5.99 -7.40 0.50
N GLU A 126 5.95 -8.21 -0.56
CA GLU A 126 5.54 -9.61 -0.49
C GLU A 126 6.42 -10.43 0.47
N GLY A 127 7.70 -10.08 0.60
CA GLY A 127 8.60 -10.68 1.58
C GLY A 127 8.33 -10.28 3.04
N LEU A 128 7.63 -9.18 3.26
CA LEU A 128 7.31 -8.62 4.60
C LEU A 128 5.87 -8.90 5.04
N TRP A 129 4.94 -9.00 4.09
CA TRP A 129 3.52 -9.18 4.33
C TRP A 129 3.18 -10.66 4.61
N PRO A 130 2.54 -11.00 5.75
CA PRO A 130 2.32 -12.39 6.18
C PRO A 130 1.27 -13.16 5.35
#